data_AF-A0A9P9KV53-F1
#
_entry.id   AF-A0A9P9KV53-F1
#
_cell.length_a   1.000
_cell.length_b   1.000
_cell.length_c   1.000
_cell.angle_alpha   90.00
_cell.angle_beta   90.00
_cell.angle_gamma   90.00
#
_symmetry.space_group_name_H-M   'P 1'
#
loop_
_entity.id
_entity.type
_entity.pdbx_description
1 polymer ?
#
loop_
_entity_poly.entity_id
_entity_poly.type
_entity_poly.pdbx_seq_one_letter_code
_entity_poly.pdbx_strand_id
1 'polypeptide(L)'
;MQDNKGSLTGEARRMKIEYFDTLPVASSLCILKSGFVFVAAEFGNHHFYQFDKLGDDDKEPTVSSDDFPIDPHAVYQTGYFYPRPLENLTLVEKAIDSRSPLLDCKVTNLTGGDAPQIYGISGNGARSHFWILKHGLEINNVATSKLHGTVSGV
;
A
#
# COMPACT_ATOMS: atom_id res chain seq x y z
N MET A 1 26.67 -25.91 0.12
CA MET A 1 27.88 -26.27 -0.69
C MET A 1 27.36 -26.86 -2.01
N GLN A 2 28.16 -26.93 -3.07
CA GLN A 2 27.76 -27.76 -4.23
C GLN A 2 28.24 -29.17 -3.95
N ASP A 3 27.43 -30.18 -4.26
CA ASP A 3 27.95 -31.54 -4.28
C ASP A 3 29.04 -31.66 -5.37
N ASN A 4 29.77 -32.78 -5.39
CA ASN A 4 30.79 -33.02 -6.42
C ASN A 4 30.23 -33.07 -7.86
N LYS A 5 28.91 -32.85 -8.05
CA LYS A 5 28.19 -32.79 -9.32
C LYS A 5 27.63 -31.39 -9.62
N GLY A 6 28.00 -30.37 -8.84
CA GLY A 6 27.56 -28.98 -9.05
C GLY A 6 26.11 -28.70 -8.66
N SER A 7 25.39 -29.67 -8.07
CA SER A 7 24.00 -29.50 -7.64
C SER A 7 23.93 -28.81 -6.28
N LEU A 8 22.93 -27.95 -6.12
CA LEU A 8 22.66 -27.28 -4.84
C LEU A 8 22.33 -28.33 -3.76
N THR A 9 23.09 -28.34 -2.67
CA THR A 9 22.75 -29.18 -1.51
C THR A 9 21.47 -28.67 -0.85
N GLY A 10 20.72 -29.55 -0.18
CA GLY A 10 19.52 -29.17 0.60
C GLY A 10 19.82 -28.37 1.88
N GLU A 11 21.08 -27.99 2.09
CA GLU A 11 21.54 -27.25 3.27
C GLU A 11 21.48 -25.74 2.99
N ALA A 12 20.75 -25.01 3.83
CA ALA A 12 20.64 -23.55 3.74
C ALA A 12 21.99 -22.91 4.10
N ARG A 13 22.54 -22.12 3.16
CA ARG A 13 23.87 -21.51 3.35
C ARG A 13 23.82 -20.23 4.19
N ARG A 14 22.92 -19.31 3.84
CA ARG A 14 22.82 -17.99 4.46
C ARG A 14 21.46 -17.36 4.18
N MET A 15 21.06 -16.40 5.01
CA MET A 15 19.94 -15.50 4.76
C MET A 15 20.45 -14.16 4.26
N LYS A 16 19.75 -13.56 3.29
CA LYS A 16 20.02 -12.21 2.81
C LYS A 16 18.76 -11.36 3.02
N ILE A 17 18.95 -10.13 3.49
CA ILE A 17 17.88 -9.15 3.70
C ILE A 17 18.27 -7.90 2.94
N GLU A 18 17.30 -7.34 2.22
CA GLU A 18 17.48 -6.13 1.43
C GLU A 18 16.23 -5.27 1.51
N TYR A 19 16.41 -3.95 1.49
CA TYR A 19 15.29 -3.03 1.49
C TYR A 19 14.60 -3.03 0.12
N PHE A 20 13.32 -3.36 0.11
CA PHE A 20 12.54 -3.46 -1.12
C PHE A 20 11.80 -2.15 -1.45
N ASP A 21 10.76 -1.83 -0.70
CA ASP A 21 9.95 -0.61 -0.79
C ASP A 21 9.20 -0.40 0.53
N THR A 22 8.78 0.84 0.81
CA THR A 22 7.98 1.17 2.00
C THR A 22 6.49 1.17 1.69
N LEU A 23 5.74 0.32 2.38
CA LEU A 23 4.29 0.21 2.29
C LEU A 23 3.62 0.66 3.60
N PRO A 24 2.32 1.00 3.58
CA PRO A 24 1.57 1.18 4.82
C PRO A 24 1.64 -0.07 5.69
N VAL A 25 1.64 0.12 7.02
CA VAL A 25 1.57 -0.99 7.97
C VAL A 25 0.32 -1.83 7.67
N ALA A 26 0.51 -3.14 7.58
CA ALA A 26 -0.49 -4.07 7.10
C ALA A 26 -0.68 -5.22 8.09
N SER A 27 -1.93 -5.62 8.28
CA SER A 27 -2.27 -6.85 9.01
C SER A 27 -2.05 -8.10 8.15
N SER A 28 -2.06 -7.95 6.82
CA SER A 28 -1.79 -9.03 5.88
C SER A 28 -1.23 -8.49 4.56
N LEU A 29 -0.30 -9.24 3.96
CA LEU A 29 0.27 -9.00 2.64
C LEU A 29 0.03 -10.23 1.78
N CYS A 30 -0.61 -10.05 0.62
CA CYS A 30 -0.92 -11.15 -0.30
C CYS A 30 -0.23 -10.91 -1.64
N ILE A 31 0.73 -11.77 -2.00
CA ILE A 31 1.41 -11.74 -3.30
C ILE A 31 0.65 -12.66 -4.26
N LEU A 32 0.15 -12.09 -5.36
CA LEU A 32 -0.61 -12.79 -6.38
C LEU A 32 0.33 -13.24 -7.50
N LYS A 33 0.08 -14.45 -8.04
CA LYS A 33 0.83 -15.02 -9.17
C LYS A 33 0.77 -14.17 -10.44
N SER A 34 -0.20 -13.27 -10.54
CA SER A 34 -0.35 -12.30 -11.63
C SER A 34 0.62 -11.11 -11.54
N GLY A 35 1.49 -11.04 -10.53
CA GLY A 35 2.46 -9.96 -10.37
C GLY A 35 1.92 -8.76 -9.58
N PHE A 36 1.04 -9.01 -8.61
CA PHE A 36 0.46 -7.96 -7.76
C PHE A 36 0.67 -8.26 -6.28
N VAL A 37 0.70 -7.22 -5.45
CA VAL A 37 0.64 -7.34 -3.99
C VAL A 37 -0.55 -6.56 -3.45
N PHE A 38 -1.43 -7.27 -2.74
CA PHE A 38 -2.51 -6.67 -1.97
C PHE A 38 -2.06 -6.43 -0.53
N VAL A 39 -2.25 -5.19 -0.07
CA VAL A 39 -1.84 -4.71 1.24
C VAL A 39 -3.09 -4.39 2.05
N ALA A 40 -3.46 -5.32 2.94
CA ALA A 40 -4.52 -5.12 3.90
C ALA A 40 -4.00 -4.23 5.05
N ALA A 41 -4.04 -2.91 4.83
CA ALA A 41 -3.64 -1.94 5.84
C ALA A 41 -4.39 -2.16 7.16
N GLU A 42 -3.69 -2.08 8.31
CA GLU A 42 -4.33 -2.21 9.63
C GLU A 42 -5.36 -1.09 9.88
N PHE A 43 -5.05 0.11 9.38
CA PHE A 43 -5.86 1.32 9.47
C PHE A 43 -5.81 2.09 8.15
N GLY A 44 -6.90 2.77 7.83
CA GLY A 44 -7.09 3.51 6.60
C GLY A 44 -7.25 2.61 5.37
N ASN A 45 -7.20 3.22 4.19
CA ASN A 45 -7.41 2.55 2.92
C ASN A 45 -6.44 1.38 2.68
N HIS A 46 -6.94 0.31 2.07
CA HIS A 46 -6.11 -0.80 1.61
C HIS A 46 -5.46 -0.44 0.27
N HIS A 47 -4.34 -1.08 -0.06
CA HIS A 47 -3.58 -0.72 -1.26
C HIS A 47 -3.34 -1.94 -2.14
N PHE A 48 -3.30 -1.71 -3.44
CA PHE A 48 -3.07 -2.75 -4.45
C PHE A 48 -1.98 -2.28 -5.39
N TYR A 49 -0.83 -2.94 -5.33
CA TYR A 49 0.35 -2.60 -6.11
C TYR A 49 0.66 -3.69 -7.14
N GLN A 50 1.30 -3.29 -8.22
CA GLN A 50 1.89 -4.15 -9.23
C GLN A 50 3.41 -4.15 -9.05
N PHE A 51 4.04 -5.31 -9.26
CA PHE A 51 5.48 -5.40 -9.33
C PHE A 51 5.98 -4.88 -10.68
N ASP A 52 6.79 -3.83 -10.64
CA ASP A 52 7.51 -3.32 -11.81
C ASP A 52 8.87 -4.01 -11.94
N LYS A 53 9.53 -4.23 -10.80
CA LYS A 53 10.83 -4.92 -10.68
C LYS A 53 10.79 -5.90 -9.51
N LEU A 54 11.65 -6.91 -9.56
CA LEU A 54 11.79 -7.89 -8.48
C LEU A 54 12.89 -7.54 -7.46
N GLY A 55 13.50 -6.35 -7.57
CA GLY A 55 14.57 -5.92 -6.68
C GLY A 55 15.93 -6.55 -6.99
N ASP A 56 16.16 -6.93 -8.26
CA ASP A 56 17.42 -7.56 -8.70
C ASP A 56 18.53 -6.53 -9.02
N ASP A 57 18.25 -5.23 -8.88
CA ASP A 57 19.26 -4.18 -9.04
C ASP A 57 20.10 -4.13 -7.74
N ASP A 58 21.39 -4.52 -7.80
CA ASP A 58 22.38 -4.54 -6.68
C ASP A 58 22.71 -3.14 -6.08
N LYS A 59 21.77 -2.20 -6.10
CA LYS A 59 21.95 -0.81 -5.65
C LYS A 59 21.67 -0.64 -4.17
N GLU A 60 20.79 -1.46 -3.59
CA GLU A 60 20.49 -1.41 -2.16
C GLU A 60 21.51 -2.24 -1.37
N PRO A 61 21.91 -1.80 -0.17
CA PRO A 61 22.83 -2.55 0.66
C PRO A 61 22.17 -3.86 1.13
N THR A 62 22.69 -4.99 0.67
CA THR A 62 22.27 -6.31 1.16
C THR A 62 22.97 -6.65 2.47
N VAL A 63 22.19 -7.11 3.45
CA VAL A 63 22.67 -7.62 4.75
C VAL A 63 22.65 -9.14 4.72
N SER A 64 23.76 -9.79 5.05
CA SER A 64 23.92 -11.25 5.02
C SER A 64 24.05 -11.82 6.42
N SER A 65 23.43 -12.98 6.71
CA SER A 65 23.55 -13.65 8.01
C SER A 65 24.97 -14.06 8.38
N ASP A 66 25.88 -14.14 7.40
CA ASP A 66 27.30 -14.47 7.63
C ASP A 66 28.00 -13.42 8.52
N ASP A 67 27.50 -12.18 8.52
CA ASP A 67 28.07 -11.05 9.25
C ASP A 67 27.45 -10.88 10.66
N PHE A 68 26.50 -11.74 11.03
CA PHE A 68 25.73 -11.64 12.27
C PHE A 68 25.83 -12.92 13.10
N PRO A 69 25.97 -12.79 14.44
CA PRO A 69 26.01 -13.95 15.33
C PRO A 69 24.64 -14.64 15.41
N ILE A 70 24.67 -15.95 15.63
CA ILE A 70 23.46 -16.77 15.83
C ILE A 70 22.84 -16.51 17.22
N ASP A 71 23.67 -16.20 18.21
CA ASP A 71 23.21 -15.89 19.57
C ASP A 71 22.49 -14.53 19.61
N PRO A 72 21.20 -14.48 19.99
CA PRO A 72 20.43 -13.23 20.08
C PRO A 72 20.99 -12.21 21.08
N HIS A 73 21.83 -12.64 22.03
CA HIS A 73 22.45 -11.77 23.04
C HIS A 73 23.86 -11.31 22.69
N ALA A 74 24.44 -11.84 21.60
CA ALA A 74 25.77 -11.42 21.17
C ALA A 74 25.74 -10.00 20.60
N VAL A 75 26.82 -9.26 20.83
CA VAL A 75 26.98 -7.90 20.29
C VAL A 75 27.35 -7.99 18.81
N TYR A 76 26.64 -7.22 17.97
CA TYR A 76 26.92 -7.10 16.54
C TYR A 76 26.73 -5.66 16.07
N GLN A 77 27.23 -5.36 14.87
CA GLN A 77 27.04 -4.06 14.24
C GLN A 77 25.75 -4.06 13.40
N THR A 78 24.85 -3.12 13.66
CA THR A 78 23.58 -3.01 12.93
C THR A 78 23.79 -2.52 11.50
N GLY A 79 23.07 -3.10 10.56
CA GLY A 79 22.97 -2.59 9.18
C GLY A 79 22.02 -1.39 9.10
N TYR A 80 22.36 -0.40 8.29
CA TYR A 80 21.53 0.79 8.06
C TYR A 80 21.15 0.89 6.57
N PHE A 81 19.99 1.45 6.29
CA PHE A 81 19.51 1.74 4.95
C PHE A 81 18.71 3.05 4.96
N TYR A 82 18.47 3.62 3.78
CA TYR A 82 17.71 4.85 3.62
C TYR A 82 16.37 4.55 2.94
N PRO A 83 15.22 4.78 3.61
CA PRO A 83 13.93 4.66 2.96
C PRO A 83 13.81 5.60 1.76
N ARG A 84 13.20 5.12 0.67
CA ARG A 84 12.99 5.89 -0.55
C ARG A 84 11.55 5.73 -1.05
N PRO A 85 11.11 6.58 -2.01
CA PRO A 85 9.86 6.35 -2.74
C PRO A 85 9.88 4.99 -3.46
N LEU A 86 8.69 4.54 -3.86
CA LEU A 86 8.50 3.26 -4.53
C LEU A 86 9.32 3.21 -5.84
N GLU A 87 10.12 2.16 -5.99
CA GLU A 87 10.86 1.87 -7.24
C GLU A 87 10.49 0.49 -7.80
N ASN A 88 10.18 -0.47 -6.93
CA ASN A 88 9.89 -1.84 -7.32
C ASN A 88 8.39 -2.07 -7.49
N LEU A 89 7.56 -1.24 -6.84
CA LEU A 89 6.11 -1.32 -6.84
C LEU A 89 5.46 -0.08 -7.45
N THR A 90 4.46 -0.27 -8.30
CA THR A 90 3.57 0.81 -8.75
C THR A 90 2.17 0.61 -8.18
N LEU A 91 1.58 1.69 -7.65
CA LEU A 91 0.20 1.68 -7.17
C LEU A 91 -0.75 1.65 -8.39
N VAL A 92 -1.53 0.58 -8.54
CA VAL A 92 -2.31 0.29 -9.76
C VAL A 92 -3.64 1.04 -9.77
N GLU A 93 -4.24 1.21 -8.59
CA GLU A 93 -5.52 1.87 -8.41
C GLU A 93 -5.45 2.85 -7.25
N LYS A 94 -6.35 3.84 -7.24
CA LYS A 94 -6.60 4.63 -6.03
C LYS A 94 -6.89 3.66 -4.88
N ALA A 95 -6.23 3.88 -3.74
CA ALA A 95 -6.32 3.00 -2.59
C ALA A 95 -7.79 2.64 -2.26
N ILE A 96 -8.06 1.37 -1.97
CA ILE A 96 -9.40 0.85 -1.70
C ILE A 96 -9.92 1.53 -0.43
N ASP A 97 -11.02 2.27 -0.57
CA ASP A 97 -11.58 3.08 0.50
C ASP A 97 -11.97 2.24 1.71
N SER A 98 -11.41 2.60 2.86
CA SER A 98 -11.71 1.99 4.15
C SER A 98 -11.94 3.08 5.18
N ARG A 99 -13.04 2.94 5.92
CA ARG A 99 -13.42 3.85 7.01
C ARG A 99 -12.86 3.39 8.36
N SER A 100 -11.92 2.46 8.35
CA SER A 100 -11.27 1.97 9.57
C SER A 100 -10.08 2.84 9.97
N PRO A 101 -9.86 3.13 11.25
CA PRO A 101 -10.87 3.10 12.31
C PRO A 101 -11.82 4.30 12.13
N LEU A 102 -13.12 4.11 12.38
CA LEU A 102 -14.08 5.21 12.41
C LEU A 102 -14.00 5.87 13.79
N LEU A 103 -13.60 7.14 13.82
CA LEU A 103 -13.40 7.86 15.08
C LEU A 103 -14.70 8.52 15.56
N ASP A 104 -15.38 9.27 14.69
CA ASP A 104 -16.70 9.86 14.94
C ASP A 104 -17.43 10.09 13.61
N CYS A 105 -18.75 10.21 13.67
CA CYS A 105 -19.57 10.65 12.55
C CYS A 105 -20.74 11.55 12.99
N LYS A 106 -21.18 12.44 12.10
CA LYS A 106 -22.35 13.31 12.28
C LYS A 106 -23.25 13.24 11.07
N VAL A 107 -24.55 13.10 11.32
CA VAL A 107 -25.58 13.15 10.29
C VAL A 107 -26.14 14.57 10.25
N THR A 108 -25.97 15.26 9.12
CA THR A 108 -26.51 16.62 8.94
C THR A 108 -26.78 16.89 7.47
N ASN A 109 -27.69 17.83 7.17
CA ASN A 109 -28.02 18.21 5.81
C ASN A 109 -27.47 19.60 5.50
N LEU A 110 -26.20 19.68 5.12
CA LEU A 110 -25.56 20.96 4.80
C LEU A 110 -25.84 21.40 3.35
N THR A 111 -26.32 20.49 2.49
CA THR A 111 -26.60 20.80 1.08
C THR A 111 -28.06 21.17 0.82
N GLY A 112 -28.95 21.06 1.82
CA GLY A 112 -30.38 21.34 1.67
C GLY A 112 -31.12 20.39 0.73
N GLY A 113 -30.56 19.20 0.46
CA GLY A 113 -31.19 18.19 -0.40
C GLY A 113 -32.24 17.37 0.34
N ASP A 114 -32.90 16.43 -0.36
CA ASP A 114 -33.96 15.61 0.24
C ASP A 114 -33.44 14.65 1.32
N ALA A 115 -32.19 14.18 1.21
CA ALA A 115 -31.56 13.26 2.14
C ALA A 115 -30.37 13.91 2.88
N PRO A 116 -30.24 13.74 4.20
CA PRO A 116 -29.06 14.20 4.94
C PRO A 116 -27.81 13.42 4.54
N GLN A 117 -26.63 13.99 4.78
CA GLN A 117 -25.34 13.36 4.51
C GLN A 117 -24.69 12.91 5.84
N ILE A 118 -23.83 11.90 5.76
CA ILE A 118 -23.03 11.45 6.91
C ILE A 118 -21.61 11.97 6.72
N TYR A 119 -21.14 12.75 7.67
CA TYR A 119 -19.79 13.29 7.72
C TYR A 119 -19.01 12.49 8.75
N GLY A 120 -17.85 11.96 8.38
CA GLY A 120 -17.05 11.12 9.25
C GLY A 120 -15.57 11.46 9.22
N ILE A 121 -14.89 11.13 10.30
CA ILE A 121 -13.43 11.20 10.42
C ILE A 121 -12.90 9.79 10.69
N SER A 122 -11.86 9.39 9.95
CA SER A 122 -11.31 8.03 10.03
C SER A 122 -9.82 7.99 9.71
N GLY A 123 -9.20 6.83 9.90
CA GLY A 123 -7.77 6.61 9.65
C GLY A 123 -6.90 6.89 10.87
N ASN A 124 -5.58 6.86 10.68
CA ASN A 124 -4.59 7.05 11.74
C ASN A 124 -3.37 7.82 11.21
N GLY A 125 -2.78 8.67 12.04
CA GLY A 125 -1.60 9.48 11.74
C GLY A 125 -1.79 10.32 10.47
N ALA A 126 -0.75 10.36 9.63
CA ALA A 126 -0.77 11.07 8.35
C ALA A 126 -1.75 10.48 7.31
N ARG A 127 -2.33 9.29 7.58
CA ARG A 127 -3.33 8.62 6.72
C ARG A 127 -4.76 8.79 7.24
N SER A 128 -4.97 9.74 8.15
CA SER A 128 -6.30 10.16 8.59
C SER A 128 -7.01 10.95 7.48
N HIS A 129 -8.32 10.80 7.37
CA HIS A 129 -9.11 11.46 6.35
C HIS A 129 -10.52 11.81 6.85
N PHE A 130 -11.06 12.88 6.29
CA PHE A 130 -12.47 13.28 6.43
C PHE A 130 -13.23 12.81 5.20
N TRP A 131 -14.42 12.25 5.40
CA TRP A 131 -15.24 11.74 4.31
C TRP A 131 -16.70 12.15 4.47
N ILE A 132 -17.39 12.20 3.33
CA ILE A 132 -18.82 12.49 3.25
C ILE A 132 -19.48 11.34 2.51
N LEU A 133 -20.43 10.68 3.17
CA LEU A 133 -21.31 9.71 2.55
C LEU A 133 -22.63 10.39 2.18
N LYS A 134 -22.96 10.30 0.90
CA LYS A 134 -24.24 10.73 0.35
C LYS A 134 -24.98 9.49 -0.14
N HIS A 135 -26.27 9.40 0.17
CA HIS A 135 -27.11 8.36 -0.42
C HIS A 135 -27.27 8.65 -1.92
N GLY A 136 -26.91 7.68 -2.75
CA GLY A 136 -26.98 7.79 -4.19
C GLY A 136 -26.14 6.74 -4.88
N LEU A 137 -26.11 6.81 -6.20
CA LEU A 137 -25.25 6.00 -7.05
C LEU A 137 -24.08 6.86 -7.53
N GLU A 138 -22.87 6.31 -7.53
CA GLU A 138 -21.70 6.98 -8.08
C GLU A 138 -21.85 7.16 -9.60
N ILE A 139 -21.61 8.37 -10.08
CA ILE A 139 -21.68 8.71 -11.51
C ILE A 139 -20.30 9.20 -11.95
N ASN A 140 -19.69 8.49 -12.89
CA ASN A 140 -18.40 8.87 -13.47
C ASN A 140 -18.62 9.72 -14.73
N ASN A 141 -18.41 11.03 -14.60
CA ASN A 141 -18.46 11.96 -15.74
C ASN A 141 -17.19 11.85 -16.58
N VAL A 142 -17.32 11.38 -17.81
CA VAL A 142 -16.18 11.18 -18.73
C VAL A 142 -15.75 12.49 -19.39
N ALA A 143 -16.68 13.38 -19.71
CA ALA A 143 -16.39 14.66 -20.33
C ALA A 143 -17.47 15.70 -20.02
N THR A 144 -17.06 16.94 -19.83
CA THR A 144 -17.95 18.10 -19.68
C THR A 144 -17.47 19.20 -20.61
N SER A 145 -18.33 19.69 -21.50
CA SER A 145 -18.04 20.86 -22.32
C SER A 145 -18.96 22.01 -21.94
N LYS A 146 -18.40 23.22 -21.83
CA LYS A 146 -19.17 24.43 -21.51
C LYS A 146 -19.78 24.96 -22.80
N LEU A 147 -21.10 25.10 -22.83
CA LEU A 147 -21.82 25.68 -23.95
C LEU A 147 -22.08 27.17 -23.73
N HIS A 148 -21.99 27.95 -24.81
CA HIS A 148 -22.36 29.37 -24.81
C HIS A 148 -23.87 29.46 -25.07
N GLY A 149 -24.67 29.35 -24.01
CA GLY A 149 -26.13 29.42 -24.05
C GLY A 149 -26.81 28.23 -23.37
N THR A 150 -28.09 28.39 -23.06
CA THR A 150 -28.91 27.34 -22.44
C THR A 150 -29.44 26.41 -23.54
N VAL A 151 -29.18 25.11 -23.43
CA VAL A 151 -29.73 24.11 -24.35
C VAL A 151 -31.02 23.55 -23.77
N SER A 152 -32.12 23.62 -24.54
CA SER A 152 -33.36 22.90 -24.28
C SER A 152 -33.49 21.76 -25.29
N GLY A 153 -33.51 20.51 -24.81
CA GLY A 153 -33.89 19.36 -25.63
C GLY A 153 -35.42 19.24 -25.68
N VAL A 154 -35.97 18.91 -26.87
CA VAL A 154 -37.37 18.49 -27.04
C VAL A 154 -37.46 16.99 -26.80
#